data_AF-A0ABD1WN56-F1
#
_entry.id   AF-A0ABD1WN56-F1
#
_cell.length_a   1.000
_cell.length_b   1.000
_cell.length_c   1.000
_cell.angle_alpha   90.00
_cell.angle_beta   90.00
_cell.angle_gamma   90.00
#
_symmetry.space_group_name_H-M   'P 1'
#
loop_
_entity.id
_entity.type
_entity.pdbx_description
1 polymer ?
#
loop_
_entity_poly.entity_id
_entity_poly.type
_entity_poly.pdbx_seq_one_letter_code
_entity_poly.pdbx_strand_id
1 'polypeptide(L)'
;MAAVAEMPIVAEPAPTKKGRSKKALKQKNPSPNDANIMTEAVVEPILVAAPPPQNSVGKENHESLSQPKSQKKTKKGASKAKQPPSEPFSFEKELQEMQEKLERMKIEKEKTEELLKVREEALKQKEDEKEKLKIEVKKLQKIKEFKPNMTFPVGLGLVSLEQEKKDKKKGDPAKKKPSPPYVLWCKDQWNEVKKAYPDADFKEMANLLGAKWKTVTAEEKKPYEERYKAEKEIYLKIVGNEKRDHEALKLLEEEQKHKTAMDLLEQYLQFKKEAEKENNKKTKKVKDPLKPKQPMSAYFVYANDRRAILLAENKNVLEIAKITGEEWKNMTEAQRAPYEQMALKNKERYVQDMELYNQKKDEETANLIKEEEELMKLQKQEALQLLKKKEKTENLIKVNRQKKKKDKGEKTVDPNKPKKPASSFFLFSKETRKNLLEERPGINNSTLNALVSVKWKELGEEEKKFWNDKAAGAMEAYKKELEAYNKSTAETQNNNQKQ
;
A
#
# COMPACT_ATOMS: atom_id res chain seq x y z
N MET A 1 58.92 31.53 11.23
CA MET A 1 58.88 32.87 11.86
C MET A 1 57.61 33.53 11.34
N ALA A 2 56.58 33.88 12.11
CA ALA A 2 56.47 34.48 13.46
C ALA A 2 56.59 36.02 13.45
N ALA A 3 55.79 36.68 14.32
CA ALA A 3 55.34 38.09 14.25
C ALA A 3 54.42 38.37 13.03
N VAL A 4 53.17 38.86 13.11
CA VAL A 4 52.37 39.56 14.15
C VAL A 4 52.76 41.02 14.40
N ALA A 5 51.82 41.92 14.07
CA ALA A 5 51.69 43.30 14.55
C ALA A 5 50.19 43.67 14.55
N GLU A 6 49.73 44.44 15.54
CA GLU A 6 48.30 44.70 15.80
C GLU A 6 47.84 46.14 15.44
N MET A 7 46.57 46.44 15.77
CA MET A 7 45.80 47.64 15.41
C MET A 7 46.17 48.89 16.24
N PRO A 8 45.61 50.09 15.91
CA PRO A 8 44.26 50.47 16.40
C PRO A 8 43.35 50.93 15.23
N ILE A 9 42.02 50.71 15.20
CA ILE A 9 40.92 50.98 16.15
C ILE A 9 40.64 52.48 16.34
N VAL A 10 39.60 52.97 15.66
CA VAL A 10 38.74 54.09 16.07
C VAL A 10 37.29 53.71 15.71
N ALA A 11 36.34 53.92 16.63
CA ALA A 11 34.89 53.73 16.44
C ALA A 11 34.23 55.08 16.04
N GLU A 12 32.92 55.26 15.76
CA GLU A 12 31.75 54.85 16.54
C GLU A 12 30.45 54.89 15.66
N PRO A 13 29.18 54.94 16.15
CA PRO A 13 28.30 53.78 16.01
C PRO A 13 26.96 54.01 15.26
N ALA A 14 26.22 52.93 15.07
CA ALA A 14 24.80 52.96 14.70
C ALA A 14 23.86 52.90 15.94
N PRO A 15 22.75 53.68 15.98
CA PRO A 15 21.61 53.40 16.87
C PRO A 15 20.81 52.21 16.29
N THR A 16 20.37 51.18 17.02
CA THR A 16 19.63 51.10 18.31
C THR A 16 18.26 51.79 18.26
N LYS A 17 17.18 51.29 18.89
CA LYS A 17 17.06 50.34 20.02
C LYS A 17 15.72 49.57 19.96
N LYS A 18 15.62 48.43 20.64
CA LYS A 18 14.31 47.81 21.00
C LYS A 18 13.79 48.45 22.30
N GLY A 19 12.46 48.64 22.41
CA GLY A 19 11.75 49.05 23.63
C GLY A 19 10.48 48.20 23.84
N ARG A 20 10.03 48.00 25.09
CA ARG A 20 9.04 46.95 25.44
C ARG A 20 8.09 47.38 26.58
N SER A 21 6.79 47.12 26.42
CA SER A 21 5.70 47.23 27.44
C SER A 21 5.37 48.67 27.89
N LYS A 22 4.21 49.01 28.49
CA LYS A 22 3.16 48.22 29.19
C LYS A 22 1.72 48.44 28.63
N LYS A 23 0.67 48.36 29.49
CA LYS A 23 -0.69 47.86 29.15
C LYS A 23 -1.82 48.57 29.92
N ALA A 24 -2.86 49.06 29.24
CA ALA A 24 -4.20 49.42 29.73
C ALA A 24 -5.12 49.77 28.52
N LEU A 25 -6.47 49.87 28.58
CA LEU A 25 -7.51 49.07 29.25
C LEU A 25 -8.89 49.42 28.60
N LYS A 26 -9.64 48.42 28.08
CA LYS A 26 -11.07 48.40 27.63
C LYS A 26 -11.82 49.73 27.29
N GLN A 27 -12.56 49.76 26.16
CA GLN A 27 -14.04 49.61 26.12
C GLN A 27 -14.71 49.66 24.71
N LYS A 28 -15.67 48.73 24.50
CA LYS A 28 -16.96 48.70 23.73
C LYS A 28 -17.16 49.25 22.28
N ASN A 29 -18.00 48.49 21.55
CA ASN A 29 -18.67 48.66 20.24
C ASN A 29 -19.91 49.63 20.36
N PRO A 30 -20.91 49.80 19.41
CA PRO A 30 -21.21 49.06 18.14
C PRO A 30 -21.93 49.77 16.92
N SER A 31 -22.06 49.01 15.80
CA SER A 31 -23.24 48.88 14.88
C SER A 31 -23.52 49.83 13.65
N PRO A 32 -24.33 49.39 12.64
CA PRO A 32 -24.14 49.74 11.20
C PRO A 32 -25.45 49.92 10.31
N ASN A 33 -25.34 49.74 8.96
CA ASN A 33 -26.38 49.28 7.97
C ASN A 33 -27.48 50.28 7.44
N ASP A 34 -28.18 50.15 6.27
CA ASP A 34 -27.96 49.46 4.94
C ASP A 34 -28.99 49.84 3.79
N ALA A 35 -28.64 49.55 2.51
CA ALA A 35 -29.41 49.02 1.33
C ALA A 35 -30.74 49.56 0.63
N ASN A 36 -30.79 49.39 -0.73
CA ASN A 36 -31.91 48.97 -1.68
C ASN A 36 -33.17 49.90 -1.96
N ILE A 37 -34.10 49.78 -2.96
CA ILE A 37 -34.45 48.90 -4.15
C ILE A 37 -34.83 49.77 -5.42
N MET A 38 -35.77 49.59 -6.42
CA MET A 38 -36.92 48.69 -6.80
C MET A 38 -37.33 48.80 -8.34
N THR A 39 -38.34 48.03 -8.83
CA THR A 39 -38.99 48.03 -10.20
C THR A 39 -40.53 47.72 -10.14
N GLU A 40 -41.32 47.81 -11.24
CA GLU A 40 -42.82 47.65 -11.34
C GLU A 40 -43.27 47.10 -12.75
N ALA A 41 -44.49 46.63 -13.14
CA ALA A 41 -45.79 46.16 -12.55
C ALA A 41 -46.73 45.57 -13.70
N VAL A 42 -48.10 45.51 -13.55
CA VAL A 42 -49.20 45.37 -14.61
C VAL A 42 -49.52 43.91 -15.15
N VAL A 43 -50.74 43.38 -15.51
CA VAL A 43 -52.24 43.62 -15.38
C VAL A 43 -53.05 42.30 -15.74
N GLU A 44 -54.41 42.24 -15.59
CA GLU A 44 -55.34 41.07 -15.77
C GLU A 44 -56.41 41.20 -16.92
N PRO A 45 -57.27 40.18 -17.24
CA PRO A 45 -58.66 40.07 -16.68
C PRO A 45 -59.26 38.62 -16.52
N ILE A 46 -60.59 38.46 -16.29
CA ILE A 46 -61.29 37.28 -15.67
C ILE A 46 -62.47 36.67 -16.49
N LEU A 47 -62.70 35.33 -16.44
CA LEU A 47 -64.00 34.62 -16.67
C LEU A 47 -64.12 33.26 -15.88
N VAL A 48 -65.19 32.46 -16.07
CA VAL A 48 -65.79 31.54 -15.05
C VAL A 48 -66.11 30.08 -15.50
N ALA A 49 -66.10 29.12 -14.55
CA ALA A 49 -66.63 27.71 -14.55
C ALA A 49 -65.75 26.53 -15.06
N ALA A 50 -66.09 25.29 -14.62
CA ALA A 50 -65.30 24.04 -14.68
C ALA A 50 -66.23 22.78 -14.48
N PRO A 51 -65.78 21.51 -14.23
CA PRO A 51 -64.48 20.79 -14.38
C PRO A 51 -64.71 19.45 -15.19
N PRO A 52 -64.11 18.25 -14.94
CA PRO A 52 -62.83 17.78 -14.33
C PRO A 52 -62.09 16.75 -15.29
N PRO A 53 -61.25 15.78 -14.85
CA PRO A 53 -60.22 15.70 -13.79
C PRO A 53 -58.81 15.24 -14.27
N GLN A 54 -57.77 15.49 -13.47
CA GLN A 54 -56.86 14.48 -12.84
C GLN A 54 -55.42 14.98 -12.60
N ASN A 55 -54.92 14.69 -11.39
CA ASN A 55 -53.53 14.47 -10.97
C ASN A 55 -52.44 15.56 -11.23
N SER A 56 -51.43 15.71 -10.37
CA SER A 56 -51.28 15.42 -8.93
C SER A 56 -49.98 16.10 -8.44
N VAL A 57 -49.91 16.41 -7.13
CA VAL A 57 -48.71 16.60 -6.26
C VAL A 57 -49.07 17.56 -5.11
N GLY A 58 -48.74 17.18 -3.87
CA GLY A 58 -48.84 18.07 -2.71
C GLY A 58 -47.64 19.01 -2.57
N LYS A 59 -47.66 20.10 -1.80
CA LYS A 59 -48.25 20.30 -0.46
C LYS A 59 -47.71 19.28 0.58
N GLU A 60 -47.21 19.70 1.75
CA GLU A 60 -46.99 21.06 2.27
C GLU A 60 -46.17 21.06 3.60
N ASN A 61 -45.72 22.25 4.03
CA ASN A 61 -45.68 22.68 5.45
C ASN A 61 -44.66 22.04 6.43
N HIS A 62 -44.43 22.58 7.65
CA HIS A 62 -45.08 23.72 8.36
C HIS A 62 -44.12 24.55 9.25
N GLU A 63 -44.60 25.73 9.70
CA GLU A 63 -44.30 26.43 10.98
C GLU A 63 -42.88 27.03 11.27
N SER A 64 -42.73 28.20 11.92
CA SER A 64 -43.75 29.22 12.24
C SER A 64 -43.22 30.63 12.64
N LEU A 65 -44.12 31.61 12.47
CA LEU A 65 -44.37 32.81 13.29
C LEU A 65 -43.20 33.53 14.04
N SER A 66 -42.94 34.79 13.65
CA SER A 66 -43.46 35.98 14.39
C SER A 66 -43.17 37.31 13.67
N GLN A 67 -43.80 38.40 14.14
CA GLN A 67 -44.00 39.71 13.48
C GLN A 67 -44.05 40.84 14.56
N PRO A 68 -44.38 42.13 14.33
CA PRO A 68 -44.39 43.01 13.13
C PRO A 68 -43.98 44.51 13.37
N LYS A 69 -44.31 45.41 12.40
CA LYS A 69 -44.58 46.89 12.49
C LYS A 69 -43.36 47.87 12.50
N SER A 70 -43.41 49.08 11.90
CA SER A 70 -44.45 49.72 11.05
C SER A 70 -43.99 50.95 10.20
N GLN A 71 -44.30 50.92 8.89
CA GLN A 71 -45.09 51.90 8.09
C GLN A 71 -44.73 53.41 7.88
N LYS A 72 -44.62 53.79 6.58
CA LYS A 72 -45.30 54.94 5.87
C LYS A 72 -44.87 56.41 6.17
N LYS A 73 -45.10 57.47 5.34
CA LYS A 73 -45.40 57.68 3.88
C LYS A 73 -45.38 59.21 3.52
N THR A 74 -44.92 59.59 2.31
CA THR A 74 -45.42 60.71 1.42
C THR A 74 -45.36 62.19 1.93
N LYS A 75 -45.52 63.30 1.15
CA LYS A 75 -45.62 63.62 -0.31
C LYS A 75 -45.38 65.14 -0.61
N LYS A 76 -45.04 65.46 -1.88
CA LYS A 76 -45.28 66.75 -2.63
C LYS A 76 -44.48 68.04 -2.25
N GLY A 77 -44.43 68.99 -3.19
CA GLY A 77 -43.75 70.31 -3.12
C GLY A 77 -44.72 71.52 -3.05
N ALA A 78 -44.39 72.74 -3.53
CA ALA A 78 -43.29 73.15 -4.42
C ALA A 78 -42.98 74.69 -4.44
N SER A 79 -41.81 75.04 -5.02
CA SER A 79 -41.45 76.27 -5.78
C SER A 79 -41.24 77.67 -5.13
N LYS A 80 -40.01 78.21 -5.38
CA LYS A 80 -39.68 79.57 -5.97
C LYS A 80 -39.12 80.71 -5.07
N ALA A 81 -37.79 80.99 -5.16
CA ALA A 81 -37.15 82.34 -5.06
C ALA A 81 -35.63 82.32 -5.42
N LYS A 82 -34.99 83.51 -5.51
CA LYS A 82 -33.62 83.80 -6.06
C LYS A 82 -32.40 83.46 -5.15
N GLN A 83 -31.21 83.45 -5.76
CA GLN A 83 -29.84 83.36 -5.19
C GLN A 83 -29.17 84.76 -5.02
N PRO A 84 -27.87 84.88 -4.64
CA PRO A 84 -27.17 84.53 -3.38
C PRO A 84 -26.52 85.82 -2.74
N PRO A 85 -25.64 85.80 -1.70
CA PRO A 85 -24.27 85.24 -1.68
C PRO A 85 -23.88 84.52 -0.34
N SER A 86 -22.58 84.24 -0.16
CA SER A 86 -21.90 83.67 1.03
C SER A 86 -21.87 84.62 2.24
N GLU A 87 -21.58 84.24 3.50
CA GLU A 87 -20.99 83.04 4.17
C GLU A 87 -21.88 82.62 5.39
N PRO A 88 -21.51 81.76 6.39
CA PRO A 88 -20.37 80.84 6.54
C PRO A 88 -20.78 79.39 6.88
N PHE A 89 -20.35 78.41 6.07
CA PHE A 89 -20.52 76.97 6.34
C PHE A 89 -19.25 76.21 5.96
N SER A 90 -18.35 75.97 6.94
CA SER A 90 -17.11 75.22 6.70
C SER A 90 -16.70 74.34 7.89
N PHE A 91 -16.54 74.91 9.09
CA PHE A 91 -15.94 74.19 10.23
C PHE A 91 -16.72 72.95 10.71
N GLU A 92 -18.04 73.04 10.88
CA GLU A 92 -18.88 71.90 11.33
C GLU A 92 -18.76 70.70 10.36
N LYS A 93 -18.71 71.00 9.05
CA LYS A 93 -18.61 70.00 8.00
C LYS A 93 -17.21 69.42 7.89
N GLU A 94 -16.18 70.24 8.07
CA GLU A 94 -14.78 69.80 8.14
C GLU A 94 -14.53 68.90 9.37
N LEU A 95 -15.15 69.23 10.52
CA LEU A 95 -15.16 68.39 11.72
C LEU A 95 -15.86 67.04 11.45
N GLN A 96 -16.99 67.04 10.74
CA GLN A 96 -17.70 65.82 10.35
C GLN A 96 -16.92 64.97 9.34
N GLU A 97 -16.27 65.58 8.34
CA GLU A 97 -15.36 64.90 7.39
C GLU A 97 -14.12 64.35 8.13
N MET A 98 -13.62 65.03 9.17
CA MET A 98 -12.54 64.54 10.03
C MET A 98 -12.98 63.34 10.89
N GLN A 99 -14.21 63.34 11.39
CA GLN A 99 -14.80 62.20 12.12
C GLN A 99 -15.00 61.00 11.19
N GLU A 100 -15.57 61.20 9.99
CA GLU A 100 -15.66 60.16 8.96
C GLU A 100 -14.27 59.61 8.58
N LYS A 101 -13.26 60.46 8.44
CA LYS A 101 -11.89 60.03 8.12
C LYS A 101 -11.29 59.19 9.25
N LEU A 102 -11.51 59.57 10.51
CA LEU A 102 -11.15 58.75 11.68
C LEU A 102 -11.88 57.40 11.70
N GLU A 103 -13.15 57.36 11.30
CA GLU A 103 -13.93 56.13 11.22
C GLU A 103 -13.48 55.21 10.07
N ARG A 104 -13.22 55.78 8.88
CA ARG A 104 -12.60 55.05 7.77
C ARG A 104 -11.24 54.47 8.15
N MET A 105 -10.40 55.21 8.89
CA MET A 105 -9.13 54.68 9.40
C MET A 105 -9.31 53.60 10.49
N LYS A 106 -10.37 53.64 11.32
CA LYS A 106 -10.70 52.52 12.22
C LYS A 106 -11.08 51.27 11.43
N ILE A 107 -11.94 51.41 10.41
CA ILE A 107 -12.39 50.30 9.55
C ILE A 107 -11.22 49.72 8.72
N GLU A 108 -10.32 50.57 8.23
CA GLU A 108 -9.11 50.13 7.52
C GLU A 108 -8.11 49.43 8.46
N LYS A 109 -7.95 49.94 9.69
CA LYS A 109 -7.19 49.24 10.73
C LYS A 109 -7.82 47.89 11.07
N GLU A 110 -9.14 47.81 11.26
CA GLU A 110 -9.83 46.57 11.58
C GLU A 110 -9.68 45.54 10.44
N LYS A 111 -9.82 45.95 9.18
CA LYS A 111 -9.54 45.11 8.00
C LYS A 111 -8.09 44.65 7.92
N THR A 112 -7.11 45.47 8.30
CA THR A 112 -5.70 45.05 8.32
C THR A 112 -5.37 44.16 9.51
N GLU A 113 -6.03 44.34 10.66
CA GLU A 113 -5.95 43.45 11.82
C GLU A 113 -6.62 42.09 11.53
N GLU A 114 -7.74 42.06 10.81
CA GLU A 114 -8.38 40.85 10.29
C GLU A 114 -7.52 40.14 9.25
N LEU A 115 -6.93 40.86 8.28
CA LEU A 115 -5.98 40.29 7.32
C LEU A 115 -4.71 39.74 8.00
N LEU A 116 -4.23 40.36 9.07
CA LEU A 116 -3.14 39.83 9.90
C LEU A 116 -3.57 38.56 10.64
N LYS A 117 -4.78 38.55 11.22
CA LYS A 117 -5.33 37.39 11.93
C LYS A 117 -5.55 36.20 10.99
N VAL A 118 -6.07 36.43 9.79
CA VAL A 118 -6.17 35.42 8.70
C VAL A 118 -4.78 34.94 8.28
N ARG A 119 -3.77 35.81 8.27
CA ARG A 119 -2.37 35.44 7.96
C ARG A 119 -1.71 34.62 9.08
N GLU A 120 -1.99 34.93 10.34
CA GLU A 120 -1.54 34.16 11.51
C GLU A 120 -2.24 32.81 11.58
N GLU A 121 -3.54 32.74 11.30
CA GLU A 121 -4.28 31.49 11.20
C GLU A 121 -3.79 30.64 10.02
N ALA A 122 -3.51 31.25 8.86
CA ALA A 122 -2.88 30.57 7.72
C ALA A 122 -1.40 30.19 7.95
N LEU A 123 -0.72 30.77 8.94
CA LEU A 123 0.60 30.31 9.42
C LEU A 123 0.43 29.13 10.38
N LYS A 124 -0.51 29.21 11.33
CA LYS A 124 -0.83 28.13 12.25
C LYS A 124 -1.28 26.86 11.49
N GLN A 125 -2.18 27.00 10.51
CA GLN A 125 -2.58 25.91 9.62
C GLN A 125 -1.38 25.28 8.89
N LYS A 126 -0.34 26.06 8.53
CA LYS A 126 0.90 25.54 7.94
C LYS A 126 1.82 24.85 8.96
N GLU A 127 1.79 25.25 10.22
CA GLU A 127 2.50 24.53 11.28
C GLU A 127 1.79 23.23 11.65
N ASP A 128 0.46 23.25 11.72
CA ASP A 128 -0.40 22.06 11.86
C ASP A 128 -0.20 21.10 10.65
N GLU A 129 -0.17 21.61 9.42
CA GLU A 129 0.19 20.83 8.22
C GLU A 129 1.61 20.27 8.29
N LYS A 130 2.59 21.05 8.79
CA LYS A 130 3.99 20.62 8.93
C LYS A 130 4.16 19.55 10.01
N GLU A 131 3.36 19.57 11.07
CA GLU A 131 3.30 18.50 12.06
C GLU A 131 2.55 17.28 11.53
N LYS A 132 1.45 17.48 10.80
CA LYS A 132 0.73 16.43 10.07
C LYS A 132 1.63 15.75 9.04
N LEU A 133 2.49 16.50 8.34
CA LEU A 133 3.53 15.99 7.44
C LEU A 133 4.67 15.29 8.19
N LYS A 134 5.05 15.71 9.41
CA LYS A 134 5.96 14.91 10.27
C LYS A 134 5.33 13.58 10.67
N ILE A 135 4.03 13.55 10.96
CA ILE A 135 3.27 12.33 11.26
C ILE A 135 3.17 11.45 10.00
N GLU A 136 2.95 12.04 8.82
CA GLU A 136 2.94 11.33 7.54
C GLU A 136 4.33 10.82 7.16
N VAL A 137 5.42 11.54 7.47
CA VAL A 137 6.80 11.04 7.33
C VAL A 137 7.10 9.91 8.31
N LYS A 138 6.57 9.95 9.55
CA LYS A 138 6.62 8.80 10.49
C LYS A 138 5.81 7.61 9.96
N LYS A 139 4.64 7.82 9.35
CA LYS A 139 3.91 6.77 8.62
C LYS A 139 4.69 6.27 7.41
N LEU A 140 5.41 7.13 6.68
CA LEU A 140 6.22 6.73 5.53
C LEU A 140 7.48 5.96 5.93
N GLN A 141 8.07 6.23 7.10
CA GLN A 141 9.01 5.30 7.74
C GLN A 141 8.31 3.98 8.09
N LYS A 142 7.06 4.01 8.55
CA LYS A 142 6.20 2.82 8.74
C LYS A 142 5.74 2.13 7.45
N ILE A 143 5.91 2.77 6.28
CA ILE A 143 5.74 2.19 4.94
C ILE A 143 7.11 1.73 4.40
N LYS A 144 8.22 2.18 4.97
CA LYS A 144 9.49 1.44 4.90
C LYS A 144 9.44 0.17 5.78
N GLU A 145 8.59 0.16 6.81
CA GLU A 145 8.11 -1.04 7.51
C GLU A 145 6.85 -1.66 6.85
N PHE A 146 6.59 -1.46 5.54
CA PHE A 146 5.36 -1.93 4.86
C PHE A 146 5.12 -3.42 5.11
N LYS A 147 4.18 -3.68 6.04
CA LYS A 147 3.50 -4.95 6.18
C LYS A 147 2.26 -4.84 5.29
N PRO A 148 2.25 -5.44 4.08
CA PRO A 148 0.98 -5.65 3.39
C PRO A 148 0.08 -6.46 4.32
N ASN A 149 -1.24 -6.35 4.16
CA ASN A 149 -2.17 -7.05 5.04
C ASN A 149 -2.18 -8.57 4.75
N MET A 150 -1.17 -9.26 5.24
CA MET A 150 -0.97 -10.71 5.11
C MET A 150 -1.87 -11.49 6.08
N THR A 151 -3.13 -11.07 6.23
CA THR A 151 -4.21 -11.90 6.79
C THR A 151 -4.60 -12.98 5.79
N PHE A 152 -3.67 -13.89 5.51
CA PHE A 152 -4.03 -15.18 4.94
C PHE A 152 -4.96 -15.91 5.93
N PRO A 153 -5.99 -16.61 5.47
CA PRO A 153 -6.75 -17.56 6.29
C PRO A 153 -5.96 -18.85 6.57
N VAL A 154 -4.77 -18.74 7.18
CA VAL A 154 -3.91 -19.86 7.63
C VAL A 154 -4.47 -20.53 8.91
N GLY A 155 -5.80 -20.55 9.05
CA GLY A 155 -6.51 -21.23 10.15
C GLY A 155 -6.73 -22.72 9.90
N LEU A 156 -7.04 -23.12 8.65
CA LEU A 156 -7.39 -24.51 8.32
C LEU A 156 -6.17 -25.45 8.26
N GLY A 157 -5.02 -24.95 7.78
CA GLY A 157 -3.84 -25.79 7.56
C GLY A 157 -3.20 -26.36 8.83
N LEU A 158 -3.31 -25.68 9.97
CA LEU A 158 -2.72 -26.17 11.23
C LEU A 158 -3.50 -27.36 11.79
N VAL A 159 -4.84 -27.29 11.78
CA VAL A 159 -5.71 -28.39 12.20
C VAL A 159 -5.50 -29.62 11.31
N SER A 160 -5.43 -29.43 9.99
CA SER A 160 -5.10 -30.51 9.05
C SER A 160 -3.71 -31.12 9.31
N LEU A 161 -2.70 -30.33 9.67
CA LEU A 161 -1.36 -30.85 9.99
C LEU A 161 -1.26 -31.60 11.32
N GLU A 162 -2.15 -31.34 12.28
CA GLU A 162 -2.25 -32.15 13.50
C GLU A 162 -3.08 -33.43 13.29
N GLN A 163 -4.13 -33.35 12.46
CA GLN A 163 -4.87 -34.52 11.99
C GLN A 163 -3.95 -35.46 11.21
N GLU A 164 -3.23 -34.97 10.20
CA GLU A 164 -2.25 -35.77 9.43
C GLU A 164 -1.21 -36.45 10.33
N LYS A 165 -0.75 -35.80 11.41
CA LYS A 165 0.22 -36.39 12.35
C LYS A 165 -0.40 -37.49 13.20
N LYS A 166 -1.68 -37.41 13.55
CA LYS A 166 -2.43 -38.51 14.19
C LYS A 166 -2.66 -39.65 13.19
N ASP A 167 -3.08 -39.33 11.97
CA ASP A 167 -3.40 -40.32 10.93
C ASP A 167 -2.16 -41.05 10.43
N LYS A 168 -1.02 -40.38 10.27
CA LYS A 168 0.30 -41.00 10.01
C LYS A 168 0.74 -41.94 11.14
N LYS A 169 0.26 -41.74 12.37
CA LYS A 169 0.52 -42.62 13.52
C LYS A 169 -0.47 -43.79 13.63
N LYS A 170 -1.60 -43.74 12.91
CA LYS A 170 -2.63 -44.78 12.86
C LYS A 170 -2.98 -45.16 11.42
N GLY A 171 -1.95 -45.22 10.56
CA GLY A 171 -2.06 -45.23 9.10
C GLY A 171 -3.16 -46.16 8.57
N ASP A 172 -4.09 -45.56 7.84
CA ASP A 172 -5.26 -46.17 7.20
C ASP A 172 -4.90 -47.53 6.53
N PRO A 173 -5.60 -48.63 6.86
CA PRO A 173 -5.36 -49.93 6.24
C PRO A 173 -5.54 -49.92 4.72
N ALA A 174 -6.44 -49.10 4.17
CA ALA A 174 -6.68 -49.02 2.72
C ALA A 174 -5.51 -48.39 1.94
N LYS A 175 -4.62 -47.66 2.64
CA LYS A 175 -3.42 -47.01 2.08
C LYS A 175 -2.16 -47.87 2.20
N LYS A 176 -2.28 -49.09 2.74
CA LYS A 176 -1.18 -50.06 2.81
C LYS A 176 -1.23 -50.98 1.59
N LYS A 177 -0.06 -51.43 1.13
CA LYS A 177 0.01 -52.45 0.07
C LYS A 177 -0.74 -53.71 0.54
N PRO A 178 -1.60 -54.33 -0.30
CA PRO A 178 -2.30 -55.55 0.08
C PRO A 178 -1.34 -56.68 0.44
N SER A 179 -1.76 -57.51 1.38
CA SER A 179 -1.00 -58.72 1.75
C SER A 179 -1.11 -59.76 0.63
N PRO A 180 0.00 -60.40 0.19
CA PRO A 180 -0.06 -61.47 -0.80
C PRO A 180 -0.98 -62.63 -0.35
N PRO A 181 -1.51 -63.46 -1.28
CA PRO A 181 -2.49 -64.52 -0.96
C PRO A 181 -2.05 -65.46 0.16
N TYR A 182 -0.77 -65.90 0.13
CA TYR A 182 -0.15 -66.72 1.18
C TYR A 182 -0.18 -66.06 2.57
N VAL A 183 0.00 -64.73 2.65
CA VAL A 183 0.02 -63.99 3.92
C VAL A 183 -1.39 -63.78 4.46
N LEU A 184 -2.39 -63.62 3.57
CA LEU A 184 -3.80 -63.61 3.95
C LEU A 184 -4.22 -64.99 4.51
N TRP A 185 -3.96 -66.07 3.76
CA TRP A 185 -4.24 -67.44 4.18
C TRP A 185 -3.51 -67.83 5.48
N CYS A 186 -2.22 -67.48 5.62
CA CYS A 186 -1.46 -67.73 6.85
C CYS A 186 -2.08 -67.04 8.05
N LYS A 187 -2.58 -65.81 7.90
CA LYS A 187 -3.17 -65.03 8.99
C LYS A 187 -4.47 -65.66 9.50
N ASP A 188 -5.28 -66.19 8.59
CA ASP A 188 -6.56 -66.82 8.95
C ASP A 188 -6.28 -68.19 9.61
N GLN A 189 -5.44 -69.02 8.98
CA GLN A 189 -5.00 -70.33 9.50
C GLN A 189 -4.12 -70.27 10.76
N TRP A 190 -3.47 -69.14 11.06
CA TRP A 190 -2.66 -68.96 12.28
C TRP A 190 -3.45 -69.27 13.56
N ASN A 191 -4.72 -68.89 13.60
CA ASN A 191 -5.57 -69.05 14.77
C ASN A 191 -6.01 -70.51 14.98
N GLU A 192 -6.12 -71.28 13.90
CA GLU A 192 -6.39 -72.72 13.96
C GLU A 192 -5.14 -73.50 14.37
N VAL A 193 -3.99 -73.19 13.78
CA VAL A 193 -2.70 -73.78 14.16
C VAL A 193 -2.36 -73.47 15.63
N LYS A 194 -2.56 -72.23 16.10
CA LYS A 194 -2.35 -71.88 17.50
C LYS A 194 -3.36 -72.53 18.47
N LYS A 195 -4.55 -72.92 18.01
CA LYS A 195 -5.49 -73.74 18.81
C LYS A 195 -5.07 -75.20 18.88
N ALA A 196 -4.57 -75.76 17.77
CA ALA A 196 -4.12 -77.15 17.71
C ALA A 196 -2.76 -77.37 18.41
N TYR A 197 -1.92 -76.33 18.44
CA TYR A 197 -0.58 -76.36 19.05
C TYR A 197 -0.37 -75.10 19.91
N PRO A 198 -0.94 -75.05 21.14
CA PRO A 198 -0.87 -73.85 21.99
C PRO A 198 0.55 -73.45 22.41
N ASP A 199 1.42 -74.45 22.62
CA ASP A 199 2.77 -74.30 23.15
C ASP A 199 3.88 -74.30 22.07
N ALA A 200 3.53 -74.47 20.79
CA ALA A 200 4.49 -74.47 19.70
C ALA A 200 5.08 -73.07 19.44
N ASP A 201 6.35 -72.99 19.08
CA ASP A 201 7.00 -71.70 18.80
C ASP A 201 6.48 -71.07 17.49
N PHE A 202 6.59 -69.75 17.38
CA PHE A 202 6.31 -68.98 16.17
C PHE A 202 6.98 -69.59 14.92
N LYS A 203 8.22 -70.08 15.05
CA LYS A 203 8.98 -70.69 13.96
C LYS A 203 8.42 -72.04 13.52
N GLU A 204 7.88 -72.81 14.46
CA GLU A 204 7.27 -74.12 14.21
C GLU A 204 5.89 -73.97 13.56
N MET A 205 5.05 -73.07 14.10
CA MET A 205 3.77 -72.69 13.49
C MET A 205 3.95 -72.15 12.07
N ALA A 206 4.96 -71.30 11.83
CA ALA A 206 5.28 -70.79 10.49
C ALA A 206 5.74 -71.89 9.52
N ASN A 207 6.55 -72.85 9.98
CA ASN A 207 6.95 -74.02 9.19
C ASN A 207 5.75 -74.91 8.83
N LEU A 208 4.86 -75.19 9.79
CA LEU A 208 3.66 -76.00 9.59
C LEU A 208 2.70 -75.34 8.58
N LEU A 209 2.49 -74.02 8.68
CA LEU A 209 1.72 -73.25 7.71
C LEU A 209 2.38 -73.23 6.32
N GLY A 210 3.70 -73.07 6.26
CA GLY A 210 4.46 -73.13 5.00
C GLY A 210 4.42 -74.51 4.32
N ALA A 211 4.32 -75.60 5.10
CA ALA A 211 4.05 -76.94 4.60
C ALA A 211 2.59 -77.08 4.11
N LYS A 212 1.60 -76.75 4.95
CA LYS A 212 0.17 -76.79 4.60
C LYS A 212 -0.13 -76.00 3.31
N TRP A 213 0.41 -74.79 3.12
CA TRP A 213 0.16 -74.01 1.90
C TRP A 213 0.64 -74.70 0.61
N LYS A 214 1.64 -75.58 0.69
CA LYS A 214 2.08 -76.37 -0.47
C LYS A 214 1.10 -77.49 -0.82
N THR A 215 0.40 -78.08 0.16
CA THR A 215 -0.58 -79.15 -0.04
C THR A 215 -2.01 -78.65 -0.28
N VAL A 216 -2.35 -77.44 0.19
CA VAL A 216 -3.62 -76.73 -0.07
C VAL A 216 -3.91 -76.69 -1.58
N THR A 217 -5.13 -77.02 -1.99
CA THR A 217 -5.48 -77.16 -3.41
C THR A 217 -5.57 -75.81 -4.14
N ALA A 218 -5.58 -75.81 -5.48
CA ALA A 218 -5.75 -74.58 -6.25
C ALA A 218 -7.10 -73.89 -5.97
N GLU A 219 -8.13 -74.66 -5.64
CA GLU A 219 -9.48 -74.17 -5.31
C GLU A 219 -9.50 -73.45 -3.96
N GLU A 220 -8.81 -73.99 -2.95
CA GLU A 220 -8.64 -73.34 -1.65
C GLU A 220 -7.78 -72.07 -1.73
N LYS A 221 -6.82 -72.00 -2.67
CA LYS A 221 -6.02 -70.77 -2.92
C LYS A 221 -6.81 -69.67 -3.62
N LYS A 222 -7.77 -70.03 -4.48
CA LYS A 222 -8.49 -69.12 -5.38
C LYS A 222 -9.18 -67.94 -4.66
N PRO A 223 -9.93 -68.12 -3.55
CA PRO A 223 -10.51 -66.99 -2.81
C PRO A 223 -9.46 -65.98 -2.30
N TYR A 224 -8.29 -66.44 -1.87
CA TYR A 224 -7.21 -65.56 -1.39
C TYR A 224 -6.52 -64.82 -2.53
N GLU A 225 -6.43 -65.42 -3.72
CA GLU A 225 -5.97 -64.72 -4.92
C GLU A 225 -6.97 -63.67 -5.42
N GLU A 226 -8.26 -64.00 -5.46
CA GLU A 226 -9.32 -63.08 -5.89
C GLU A 226 -9.43 -61.89 -4.92
N ARG A 227 -9.39 -62.16 -3.61
CA ARG A 227 -9.29 -61.13 -2.58
C ARG A 227 -8.05 -60.24 -2.75
N TYR A 228 -6.86 -60.83 -2.96
CA TYR A 228 -5.65 -60.04 -3.22
C TYR A 228 -5.74 -59.19 -4.49
N LYS A 229 -6.35 -59.71 -5.57
CA LYS A 229 -6.59 -58.97 -6.83
C LYS A 229 -7.52 -57.77 -6.56
N ALA A 230 -8.63 -57.96 -5.84
CA ALA A 230 -9.56 -56.90 -5.48
C ALA A 230 -8.95 -55.84 -4.54
N GLU A 231 -8.30 -56.25 -3.45
CA GLU A 231 -7.61 -55.32 -2.53
C GLU A 231 -6.50 -54.53 -3.26
N LYS A 232 -5.81 -55.14 -4.22
CA LYS A 232 -4.79 -54.48 -5.07
C LYS A 232 -5.38 -53.47 -6.04
N GLU A 233 -6.53 -53.76 -6.65
CA GLU A 233 -7.20 -52.81 -7.52
C GLU A 233 -7.71 -51.60 -6.74
N ILE A 234 -8.29 -51.82 -5.55
CA ILE A 234 -8.71 -50.76 -4.63
C ILE A 234 -7.51 -49.89 -4.20
N TYR A 235 -6.40 -50.50 -3.78
CA TYR A 235 -5.16 -49.79 -3.43
C TYR A 235 -4.63 -48.94 -4.61
N LEU A 236 -4.64 -49.48 -5.83
CA LEU A 236 -4.22 -48.74 -7.03
C LEU A 236 -5.15 -47.56 -7.37
N LYS A 237 -6.47 -47.73 -7.19
CA LYS A 237 -7.45 -46.64 -7.33
C LYS A 237 -7.24 -45.54 -6.28
N ILE A 238 -7.01 -45.91 -5.01
CA ILE A 238 -6.72 -44.96 -3.93
C ILE A 238 -5.44 -44.18 -4.21
N VAL A 239 -4.32 -44.85 -4.49
CA VAL A 239 -3.04 -44.19 -4.82
C VAL A 239 -3.11 -43.39 -6.12
N GLY A 240 -4.00 -43.75 -7.05
CA GLY A 240 -4.32 -42.97 -8.24
C GLY A 240 -5.10 -41.68 -7.95
N ASN A 241 -6.06 -41.74 -7.02
CA ASN A 241 -6.76 -40.56 -6.51
C ASN A 241 -5.81 -39.63 -5.76
N GLU A 242 -5.11 -40.13 -4.74
CA GLU A 242 -4.23 -39.31 -3.88
C GLU A 242 -3.17 -38.52 -4.67
N LYS A 243 -2.67 -39.07 -5.78
CA LYS A 243 -1.76 -38.35 -6.69
C LYS A 243 -2.44 -37.19 -7.40
N ARG A 244 -3.63 -37.39 -7.98
CA ARG A 244 -4.42 -36.34 -8.61
C ARG A 244 -4.85 -35.27 -7.61
N ASP A 245 -5.24 -35.68 -6.41
CA ASP A 245 -5.70 -34.76 -5.37
C ASP A 245 -4.54 -33.90 -4.87
N HIS A 246 -3.35 -34.48 -4.69
CA HIS A 246 -2.11 -33.74 -4.39
C HIS A 246 -1.68 -32.81 -5.56
N GLU A 247 -1.84 -33.24 -6.81
CA GLU A 247 -1.53 -32.42 -7.98
C GLU A 247 -2.48 -31.23 -8.12
N ALA A 248 -3.79 -31.44 -7.92
CA ALA A 248 -4.80 -30.40 -7.88
C ALA A 248 -4.56 -29.40 -6.73
N LEU A 249 -4.25 -29.87 -5.51
CA LEU A 249 -3.89 -29.01 -4.38
C LEU A 249 -2.63 -28.19 -4.66
N LYS A 250 -1.62 -28.77 -5.32
CA LYS A 250 -0.41 -28.05 -5.74
C LYS A 250 -0.72 -26.96 -6.76
N LEU A 251 -1.53 -27.27 -7.78
CA LEU A 251 -1.94 -26.30 -8.79
C LEU A 251 -2.76 -25.15 -8.19
N LEU A 252 -3.66 -25.45 -7.24
CA LEU A 252 -4.41 -24.44 -6.48
C LEU A 252 -3.48 -23.53 -5.66
N GLU A 253 -2.45 -24.09 -5.02
CA GLU A 253 -1.47 -23.32 -4.25
C GLU A 253 -0.59 -22.42 -5.16
N GLU A 254 -0.27 -22.88 -6.37
CA GLU A 254 0.46 -22.12 -7.39
C GLU A 254 -0.42 -21.01 -8.01
N GLU A 255 -1.70 -21.27 -8.28
CA GLU A 255 -2.67 -20.28 -8.74
C GLU A 255 -2.91 -19.18 -7.69
N GLN A 256 -3.10 -19.53 -6.43
CA GLN A 256 -3.27 -18.56 -5.33
C GLN A 256 -2.05 -17.63 -5.22
N LYS A 257 -0.83 -18.18 -5.29
CA LYS A 257 0.42 -17.37 -5.29
C LYS A 257 0.50 -16.45 -6.51
N HIS A 258 0.12 -16.93 -7.69
CA HIS A 258 0.09 -16.12 -8.91
C HIS A 258 -0.92 -14.97 -8.78
N LYS A 259 -2.12 -15.25 -8.25
CA LYS A 259 -3.14 -14.22 -8.00
C LYS A 259 -2.64 -13.16 -7.02
N THR A 260 -2.15 -13.54 -5.83
CA THR A 260 -1.61 -12.57 -4.86
C THR A 260 -0.46 -11.74 -5.43
N ALA A 261 0.37 -12.30 -6.32
CA ALA A 261 1.42 -11.55 -7.02
C ALA A 261 0.87 -10.55 -8.06
N MET A 262 -0.25 -10.85 -8.71
CA MET A 262 -0.95 -9.91 -9.61
C MET A 262 -1.67 -8.81 -8.84
N ASP A 263 -2.42 -9.16 -7.79
CA ASP A 263 -3.14 -8.21 -6.93
C ASP A 263 -2.16 -7.18 -6.30
N LEU A 264 -0.98 -7.62 -5.86
CA LEU A 264 0.08 -6.75 -5.32
C LEU A 264 0.73 -5.85 -6.39
N LEU A 265 0.88 -6.35 -7.63
CA LEU A 265 1.38 -5.55 -8.75
C LEU A 265 0.36 -4.46 -9.12
N GLU A 266 -0.93 -4.79 -9.18
CA GLU A 266 -2.00 -3.84 -9.43
C GLU A 266 -2.06 -2.75 -8.34
N GLN A 267 -1.97 -3.13 -7.06
CA GLN A 267 -1.89 -2.17 -5.95
C GLN A 267 -0.69 -1.22 -6.06
N TYR A 268 0.50 -1.73 -6.43
CA TYR A 268 1.68 -0.89 -6.64
C TYR A 268 1.52 0.09 -7.81
N LEU A 269 0.94 -0.37 -8.92
CA LEU A 269 0.70 0.46 -10.11
C LEU A 269 -0.35 1.55 -9.83
N GLN A 270 -1.42 1.21 -9.10
CA GLN A 270 -2.42 2.19 -8.63
C GLN A 270 -1.79 3.26 -7.72
N PHE A 271 -0.97 2.85 -6.74
CA PHE A 271 -0.22 3.77 -5.88
C PHE A 271 0.69 4.71 -6.68
N LYS A 272 1.38 4.21 -7.72
CA LYS A 272 2.21 5.03 -8.61
C LYS A 272 1.37 6.08 -9.36
N LYS A 273 0.24 5.68 -9.96
CA LYS A 273 -0.68 6.60 -10.65
C LYS A 273 -1.28 7.66 -9.70
N GLU A 274 -1.54 7.30 -8.45
CA GLU A 274 -2.02 8.24 -7.42
C GLU A 274 -0.94 9.25 -7.00
N ALA A 275 0.32 8.80 -6.82
CA ALA A 275 1.45 9.68 -6.53
C ALA A 275 1.73 10.68 -7.68
N GLU A 276 1.57 10.25 -8.93
CA GLU A 276 1.73 11.10 -10.11
C GLU A 276 0.60 12.14 -10.23
N LYS A 277 -0.65 11.76 -9.91
CA LYS A 277 -1.79 12.70 -9.79
C LYS A 277 -1.62 13.69 -8.63
N GLU A 278 -1.06 13.26 -7.50
CA GLU A 278 -0.72 14.11 -6.35
C GLU A 278 0.34 15.18 -6.71
N ASN A 279 1.32 14.84 -7.55
CA ASN A 279 2.33 15.80 -8.01
C ASN A 279 1.75 16.79 -9.03
N ASN A 280 0.96 16.32 -10.00
CA ASN A 280 0.28 17.19 -10.98
C ASN A 280 -0.75 18.16 -10.35
N LYS A 281 -1.25 17.88 -9.14
CA LYS A 281 -2.05 18.85 -8.36
C LYS A 281 -1.23 20.00 -7.77
N LYS A 282 0.06 19.80 -7.51
CA LYS A 282 0.93 20.76 -6.79
C LYS A 282 1.57 21.79 -7.73
N THR A 283 1.77 21.41 -9.00
CA THR A 283 2.01 22.36 -10.09
C THR A 283 0.72 23.12 -10.42
N LYS A 284 0.67 24.42 -10.12
CA LYS A 284 -0.45 25.28 -10.53
C LYS A 284 -0.62 25.19 -12.05
N LYS A 285 -1.85 24.90 -12.51
CA LYS A 285 -2.19 24.82 -13.94
C LYS A 285 -1.76 26.09 -14.67
N VAL A 286 -0.68 25.99 -15.45
CA VAL A 286 -0.41 26.93 -16.54
C VAL A 286 -1.64 26.86 -17.45
N LYS A 287 -2.28 27.99 -17.73
CA LYS A 287 -3.39 28.01 -18.69
C LYS A 287 -2.80 27.72 -20.06
N ASP A 288 -3.31 26.67 -20.71
CA ASP A 288 -2.79 26.15 -21.97
C ASP A 288 -2.62 27.29 -22.99
N PRO A 289 -1.37 27.62 -23.42
CA PRO A 289 -1.12 28.74 -24.32
C PRO A 289 -1.80 28.60 -25.69
N LEU A 290 -2.18 27.39 -26.07
CA LEU A 290 -2.84 27.08 -27.34
C LEU A 290 -4.37 27.18 -27.26
N LYS A 291 -4.95 27.39 -26.07
CA LYS A 291 -6.41 27.51 -25.96
C LYS A 291 -6.92 28.79 -26.64
N PRO A 292 -7.89 28.71 -27.57
CA PRO A 292 -8.52 29.87 -28.18
C PRO A 292 -9.03 30.89 -27.16
N LYS A 293 -8.79 32.18 -27.43
CA LYS A 293 -9.26 33.29 -26.61
C LYS A 293 -10.70 33.65 -26.98
N GLN A 294 -11.50 34.01 -25.98
CA GLN A 294 -12.91 34.38 -26.20
C GLN A 294 -13.06 35.51 -27.25
N PRO A 295 -14.12 35.47 -28.07
CA PRO A 295 -14.33 36.41 -29.15
C PRO A 295 -14.73 37.78 -28.59
N MET A 296 -14.33 38.84 -29.28
CA MET A 296 -14.70 40.21 -28.89
C MET A 296 -16.17 40.49 -29.25
N SER A 297 -16.94 40.96 -28.27
CA SER A 297 -18.32 41.44 -28.47
C SER A 297 -18.35 42.69 -29.34
N ALA A 298 -19.50 43.00 -29.95
CA ALA A 298 -19.67 44.10 -30.91
C ALA A 298 -19.15 45.45 -30.39
N TYR A 299 -19.47 45.78 -29.13
CA TYR A 299 -18.94 46.96 -28.45
C TYR A 299 -17.40 46.97 -28.40
N PHE A 300 -16.74 45.84 -28.14
CA PHE A 300 -15.28 45.76 -28.05
C PHE A 300 -14.59 45.81 -29.43
N VAL A 301 -15.25 45.34 -30.50
CA VAL A 301 -14.76 45.55 -31.87
C VAL A 301 -14.76 47.06 -32.17
N TYR A 302 -15.94 47.69 -32.08
CA TYR A 302 -16.10 49.14 -32.25
C TYR A 302 -15.17 49.96 -31.35
N ALA A 303 -15.09 49.64 -30.06
CA ALA A 303 -14.30 50.39 -29.11
C ALA A 303 -12.79 50.24 -29.35
N ASN A 304 -12.32 49.17 -30.00
CA ASN A 304 -10.92 49.06 -30.43
C ASN A 304 -10.65 49.95 -31.65
N ASP A 305 -11.51 49.90 -32.67
CA ASP A 305 -11.37 50.72 -33.87
C ASP A 305 -11.43 52.22 -33.52
N ARG A 306 -12.41 52.61 -32.69
CA ARG A 306 -12.55 53.98 -32.19
C ARG A 306 -11.44 54.39 -31.23
N ARG A 307 -10.91 53.46 -30.42
CA ARG A 307 -9.72 53.70 -29.56
C ARG A 307 -8.46 53.98 -30.37
N ALA A 308 -8.25 53.31 -31.51
CA ALA A 308 -7.10 53.58 -32.37
C ALA A 308 -7.13 55.05 -32.88
N ILE A 309 -8.30 55.51 -33.32
CA ILE A 309 -8.52 56.90 -33.77
C ILE A 309 -8.28 57.88 -32.60
N LEU A 310 -8.97 57.70 -31.48
CA LEU A 310 -8.88 58.62 -30.34
C LEU A 310 -7.48 58.62 -29.66
N LEU A 311 -6.71 57.54 -29.79
CA LEU A 311 -5.31 57.47 -29.33
C LEU A 311 -4.37 58.23 -30.26
N ALA A 312 -4.61 58.22 -31.58
CA ALA A 312 -3.89 59.08 -32.53
C ALA A 312 -4.21 60.58 -32.31
N GLU A 313 -5.42 60.89 -31.81
CA GLU A 313 -5.80 62.21 -31.28
C GLU A 313 -5.18 62.53 -29.90
N ASN A 314 -4.26 61.68 -29.39
CA ASN A 314 -3.54 61.82 -28.10
C ASN A 314 -4.44 61.88 -26.84
N LYS A 315 -5.68 61.36 -26.90
CA LYS A 315 -6.60 61.34 -25.75
C LYS A 315 -6.20 60.28 -24.71
N ASN A 316 -6.47 60.54 -23.44
CA ASN A 316 -6.13 59.64 -22.35
C ASN A 316 -6.98 58.35 -22.42
N VAL A 317 -6.41 57.19 -22.10
CA VAL A 317 -7.10 55.88 -22.08
C VAL A 317 -8.41 55.90 -21.28
N LEU A 318 -8.49 56.68 -20.20
CA LEU A 318 -9.69 56.85 -19.38
C LEU A 318 -10.76 57.75 -20.03
N GLU A 319 -10.36 58.70 -20.87
CA GLU A 319 -11.27 59.56 -21.64
C GLU A 319 -11.80 58.79 -22.86
N ILE A 320 -10.92 58.07 -23.56
CA ILE A 320 -11.29 57.17 -24.66
C ILE A 320 -12.40 56.21 -24.21
N ALA A 321 -12.25 55.57 -23.05
CA ALA A 321 -13.23 54.62 -22.54
C ALA A 321 -14.61 55.25 -22.22
N LYS A 322 -14.66 56.52 -21.83
CA LYS A 322 -15.92 57.27 -21.64
C LYS A 322 -16.55 57.59 -22.99
N ILE A 323 -15.76 58.18 -23.90
CA ILE A 323 -16.19 58.58 -25.24
C ILE A 323 -16.77 57.37 -25.99
N THR A 324 -16.06 56.23 -26.05
CA THR A 324 -16.58 55.04 -26.75
C THR A 324 -17.83 54.47 -26.10
N GLY A 325 -17.97 54.54 -24.78
CA GLY A 325 -19.16 54.06 -24.06
C GLY A 325 -20.40 54.92 -24.32
N GLU A 326 -20.23 56.25 -24.32
CA GLU A 326 -21.29 57.21 -24.61
C GLU A 326 -21.68 57.22 -26.10
N GLU A 327 -20.70 57.18 -27.01
CA GLU A 327 -20.94 57.05 -28.45
C GLU A 327 -21.67 55.73 -28.78
N TRP A 328 -21.23 54.57 -28.26
CA TRP A 328 -21.91 53.28 -28.51
C TRP A 328 -23.35 53.27 -28.01
N LYS A 329 -23.62 53.85 -26.83
CA LYS A 329 -24.97 53.97 -26.27
C LYS A 329 -25.90 54.81 -27.16
N ASN A 330 -25.34 55.83 -27.83
CA ASN A 330 -26.09 56.75 -28.68
C ASN A 330 -26.16 56.31 -30.16
N MET A 331 -25.37 55.31 -30.58
CA MET A 331 -25.44 54.77 -31.95
C MET A 331 -26.75 54.03 -32.23
N THR A 332 -27.28 54.26 -33.42
CA THR A 332 -28.46 53.55 -33.95
C THR A 332 -28.13 52.08 -34.25
N GLU A 333 -29.16 51.24 -34.34
CA GLU A 333 -29.00 49.82 -34.66
C GLU A 333 -28.34 49.61 -36.03
N ALA A 334 -28.66 50.43 -37.04
CA ALA A 334 -28.00 50.41 -38.34
C ALA A 334 -26.48 50.73 -38.28
N GLN A 335 -26.05 51.55 -37.32
CA GLN A 335 -24.62 51.84 -37.08
C GLN A 335 -23.92 50.74 -36.27
N ARG A 336 -24.66 49.99 -35.45
CA ARG A 336 -24.14 48.86 -34.67
C ARG A 336 -24.11 47.54 -35.46
N ALA A 337 -25.03 47.35 -36.40
CA ALA A 337 -25.14 46.19 -37.28
C ALA A 337 -23.81 45.68 -37.89
N PRO A 338 -22.90 46.49 -38.47
CA PRO A 338 -21.62 45.99 -38.98
C PRO A 338 -20.73 45.38 -37.87
N TYR A 339 -20.67 46.00 -36.69
CA TYR A 339 -19.90 45.50 -35.55
C TYR A 339 -20.55 44.26 -34.92
N GLU A 340 -21.88 44.17 -34.94
CA GLU A 340 -22.64 43.00 -34.49
C GLU A 340 -22.44 41.81 -35.45
N GLN A 341 -22.49 42.02 -36.77
CA GLN A 341 -22.09 41.01 -37.76
C GLN A 341 -20.63 40.55 -37.60
N MET A 342 -19.72 41.47 -37.27
CA MET A 342 -18.31 41.12 -37.06
C MET A 342 -18.11 40.34 -35.76
N ALA A 343 -18.85 40.67 -34.70
CA ALA A 343 -18.87 39.89 -33.46
C ALA A 343 -19.48 38.48 -33.65
N LEU A 344 -20.51 38.34 -34.48
CA LEU A 344 -21.06 37.03 -34.88
C LEU A 344 -20.00 36.18 -35.62
N LYS A 345 -19.34 36.73 -36.64
CA LYS A 345 -18.25 36.06 -37.37
C LYS A 345 -17.07 35.68 -36.46
N ASN A 346 -16.72 36.55 -35.50
CA ASN A 346 -15.69 36.26 -34.50
C ASN A 346 -16.12 35.12 -33.55
N LYS A 347 -17.40 35.06 -33.17
CA LYS A 347 -17.99 33.99 -32.35
C LYS A 347 -18.02 32.67 -33.09
N GLU A 348 -18.39 32.65 -34.37
CA GLU A 348 -18.36 31.47 -35.24
C GLU A 348 -16.96 30.89 -35.36
N ARG A 349 -15.96 31.74 -35.67
CA ARG A 349 -14.54 31.33 -35.69
C ARG A 349 -14.08 30.77 -34.34
N TYR A 350 -14.40 31.44 -33.24
CA TYR A 350 -14.04 30.93 -31.90
C TYR A 350 -14.68 29.57 -31.60
N VAL A 351 -15.90 29.30 -32.06
CA VAL A 351 -16.53 27.96 -31.91
C VAL A 351 -15.77 26.91 -32.72
N GLN A 352 -15.43 27.20 -33.98
CA GLN A 352 -14.63 26.32 -34.84
C GLN A 352 -13.23 26.05 -34.25
N ASP A 353 -12.52 27.11 -33.82
CA ASP A 353 -11.21 27.01 -33.18
C ASP A 353 -11.28 26.22 -31.87
N MET A 354 -12.34 26.41 -31.07
CA MET A 354 -12.56 25.65 -29.83
C MET A 354 -12.89 24.18 -30.09
N GLU A 355 -13.66 23.88 -31.14
CA GLU A 355 -13.98 22.50 -31.51
C GLU A 355 -12.72 21.76 -32.00
N LEU A 356 -11.92 22.38 -32.86
CA LEU A 356 -10.61 21.85 -33.28
C LEU A 356 -9.61 21.72 -32.12
N TYR A 357 -9.63 22.66 -31.17
CA TYR A 357 -8.82 22.58 -29.95
C TYR A 357 -9.26 21.40 -29.05
N ASN A 358 -10.58 21.22 -28.87
CA ASN A 358 -11.11 20.12 -28.06
C ASN A 358 -10.78 18.77 -28.72
N GLN A 359 -11.07 18.60 -30.01
CA GLN A 359 -10.75 17.38 -30.77
C GLN A 359 -9.27 17.00 -30.64
N LYS A 360 -8.36 17.96 -30.83
CA LYS A 360 -6.91 17.73 -30.65
C LYS A 360 -6.53 17.38 -29.21
N LYS A 361 -7.20 17.94 -28.19
CA LYS A 361 -6.94 17.62 -26.78
C LYS A 361 -7.46 16.22 -26.42
N ASP A 362 -8.58 15.82 -27.00
CA ASP A 362 -9.16 14.49 -26.82
C ASP A 362 -8.33 13.43 -27.57
N GLU A 363 -7.78 13.75 -28.75
CA GLU A 363 -6.78 12.93 -29.46
C GLU A 363 -5.46 12.81 -28.69
N GLU A 364 -4.91 13.92 -28.20
CA GLU A 364 -3.68 13.97 -27.39
C GLU A 364 -3.84 13.11 -26.13
N THR A 365 -4.94 13.27 -25.38
CA THR A 365 -5.20 12.49 -24.18
C THR A 365 -5.49 11.02 -24.47
N ALA A 366 -6.22 10.69 -25.55
CA ALA A 366 -6.41 9.31 -25.98
C ALA A 366 -5.10 8.63 -26.41
N ASN A 367 -4.15 9.37 -26.99
CA ASN A 367 -2.84 8.82 -27.36
C ASN A 367 -1.95 8.65 -26.12
N LEU A 368 -1.92 9.62 -25.20
CA LEU A 368 -1.23 9.48 -23.91
C LEU A 368 -1.75 8.28 -23.08
N ILE A 369 -3.06 8.02 -23.10
CA ILE A 369 -3.65 6.83 -22.45
C ILE A 369 -3.14 5.54 -23.10
N LYS A 370 -3.12 5.44 -24.44
CA LYS A 370 -2.59 4.26 -25.16
C LYS A 370 -1.10 4.04 -24.89
N GLU A 371 -0.31 5.11 -24.84
CA GLU A 371 1.12 5.05 -24.51
C GLU A 371 1.34 4.58 -23.07
N GLU A 372 0.55 5.09 -22.11
CA GLU A 372 0.58 4.62 -20.72
C GLU A 372 0.18 3.14 -20.61
N GLU A 373 -0.86 2.70 -21.34
CA GLU A 373 -1.31 1.31 -21.36
C GLU A 373 -0.29 0.34 -21.99
N GLU A 374 0.32 0.68 -23.11
CA GLU A 374 1.38 -0.14 -23.72
C GLU A 374 2.65 -0.17 -22.85
N LEU A 375 3.04 0.95 -22.23
CA LEU A 375 4.16 0.99 -21.28
C LEU A 375 3.89 0.10 -20.05
N MET A 376 2.67 0.17 -19.49
CA MET A 376 2.23 -0.66 -18.37
C MET A 376 2.21 -2.15 -18.72
N LYS A 377 1.74 -2.49 -19.94
CA LYS A 377 1.73 -3.84 -20.51
C LYS A 377 3.16 -4.38 -20.69
N LEU A 378 4.09 -3.54 -21.16
CA LEU A 378 5.51 -3.89 -21.29
C LEU A 378 6.18 -4.10 -19.92
N GLN A 379 5.91 -3.22 -18.95
CA GLN A 379 6.37 -3.39 -17.56
C GLN A 379 5.81 -4.67 -16.90
N LYS A 380 4.55 -5.02 -17.17
CA LYS A 380 3.94 -6.28 -16.72
C LYS A 380 4.59 -7.51 -17.36
N GLN A 381 4.97 -7.43 -18.64
CA GLN A 381 5.74 -8.49 -19.31
C GLN A 381 7.15 -8.64 -18.71
N GLU A 382 7.86 -7.53 -18.44
CA GLU A 382 9.17 -7.57 -17.79
C GLU A 382 9.10 -8.20 -16.39
N ALA A 383 8.12 -7.78 -15.57
CA ALA A 383 7.88 -8.34 -14.25
C ALA A 383 7.62 -9.87 -14.30
N LEU A 384 6.82 -10.33 -15.27
CA LEU A 384 6.58 -11.76 -15.53
C LEU A 384 7.85 -12.51 -15.98
N GLN A 385 8.70 -11.89 -16.82
CA GLN A 385 9.99 -12.47 -17.17
C GLN A 385 10.93 -12.56 -15.96
N LEU A 386 10.97 -11.55 -15.10
CA LEU A 386 11.76 -11.54 -13.87
C LEU A 386 11.27 -12.59 -12.87
N LEU A 387 9.96 -12.81 -12.76
CA LEU A 387 9.38 -13.92 -11.98
C LEU A 387 9.83 -15.28 -12.53
N LYS A 388 9.63 -15.53 -13.83
CA LYS A 388 10.07 -16.79 -14.48
C LYS A 388 11.59 -17.01 -14.40
N LYS A 389 12.40 -15.94 -14.41
CA LYS A 389 13.85 -16.00 -14.16
C LYS A 389 14.14 -16.39 -12.71
N LYS A 390 13.48 -15.76 -11.72
CA LYS A 390 13.60 -16.09 -10.29
C LYS A 390 13.22 -17.54 -10.00
N GLU A 391 12.06 -18.01 -10.47
CA GLU A 391 11.62 -19.41 -10.32
C GLU A 391 12.63 -20.41 -10.89
N LYS A 392 13.16 -20.15 -12.10
CA LYS A 392 14.22 -20.97 -12.69
C LYS A 392 15.47 -21.01 -11.82
N THR A 393 15.91 -19.87 -11.27
CA THR A 393 17.07 -19.84 -10.35
C THR A 393 16.78 -20.54 -9.02
N GLU A 394 15.59 -20.37 -8.43
CA GLU A 394 15.23 -21.02 -7.17
C GLU A 394 15.10 -22.54 -7.33
N ASN A 395 14.53 -23.00 -8.45
CA ASN A 395 14.45 -24.42 -8.78
C ASN A 395 15.84 -25.01 -9.07
N LEU A 396 16.74 -24.28 -9.74
CA LEU A 396 18.14 -24.70 -9.88
C LEU A 396 18.86 -24.78 -8.52
N ILE A 397 18.61 -23.82 -7.61
CA ILE A 397 19.14 -23.84 -6.24
C ILE A 397 18.57 -25.02 -5.45
N LYS A 398 17.26 -25.33 -5.58
CA LYS A 398 16.63 -26.51 -4.97
C LYS A 398 17.24 -27.81 -5.49
N VAL A 399 17.40 -27.96 -6.80
CA VAL A 399 18.02 -29.13 -7.45
C VAL A 399 19.48 -29.28 -7.02
N ASN A 400 20.28 -28.21 -7.01
CA ASN A 400 21.66 -28.28 -6.54
C ASN A 400 21.76 -28.58 -5.03
N ARG A 401 20.84 -28.07 -4.21
CA ARG A 401 20.71 -28.40 -2.78
C ARG A 401 20.26 -29.84 -2.54
N GLN A 402 19.46 -30.44 -3.44
CA GLN A 402 19.10 -31.85 -3.42
C GLN A 402 20.26 -32.75 -3.89
N LYS A 403 20.94 -32.42 -5.00
CA LYS A 403 22.18 -33.10 -5.43
C LYS A 403 23.23 -33.09 -4.31
N LYS A 404 23.49 -31.93 -3.69
CA LYS A 404 24.43 -31.77 -2.56
C LYS A 404 23.96 -32.43 -1.25
N LYS A 405 22.72 -32.94 -1.19
CA LYS A 405 22.25 -33.87 -0.14
C LYS A 405 22.46 -35.34 -0.53
N LYS A 406 22.17 -35.74 -1.77
CA LYS A 406 22.50 -37.08 -2.29
C LYS A 406 24.01 -37.35 -2.22
N ASP A 407 24.83 -36.47 -2.79
CA ASP A 407 26.30 -36.52 -2.74
C ASP A 407 26.90 -36.48 -1.31
N LYS A 408 26.08 -36.19 -0.28
CA LYS A 408 26.47 -36.29 1.14
C LYS A 408 26.03 -37.59 1.83
N GLY A 409 25.11 -38.35 1.25
CA GLY A 409 24.71 -39.69 1.74
C GLY A 409 25.25 -40.84 0.87
N GLU A 410 25.54 -40.55 -0.39
CA GLU A 410 26.05 -41.49 -1.41
C GLU A 410 27.58 -41.52 -1.44
N LYS A 411 28.25 -40.55 -0.80
CA LYS A 411 29.62 -40.71 -0.33
C LYS A 411 29.63 -41.71 0.82
N THR A 412 29.84 -42.97 0.45
CA THR A 412 30.51 -43.96 1.29
C THR A 412 31.76 -43.30 1.86
N VAL A 413 31.71 -42.90 3.13
CA VAL A 413 32.90 -42.46 3.85
C VAL A 413 33.77 -43.71 3.92
N ASP A 414 34.90 -43.67 3.20
CA ASP A 414 35.89 -44.74 3.13
C ASP A 414 36.03 -45.40 4.51
N PRO A 415 35.75 -46.72 4.65
CA PRO A 415 35.79 -47.42 5.93
C PRO A 415 37.11 -47.24 6.69
N ASN A 416 38.21 -47.04 5.96
CA ASN A 416 39.54 -46.84 6.51
C ASN A 416 39.85 -45.38 6.89
N LYS A 417 38.98 -44.42 6.53
CA LYS A 417 39.20 -43.01 6.86
C LYS A 417 38.96 -42.77 8.35
N PRO A 418 39.95 -42.23 9.09
CA PRO A 418 39.78 -41.91 10.50
C PRO A 418 38.57 -41.02 10.76
N LYS A 419 37.85 -41.30 11.85
CA LYS A 419 36.66 -40.56 12.27
C LYS A 419 37.03 -39.56 13.36
N LYS A 420 36.50 -38.34 13.26
CA LYS A 420 36.76 -37.30 14.27
C LYS A 420 36.34 -37.80 15.66
N PRO A 421 37.19 -37.65 16.69
CA PRO A 421 36.90 -38.10 18.04
C PRO A 421 35.81 -37.23 18.69
N ALA A 422 35.26 -37.74 19.78
CA ALA A 422 34.29 -37.00 20.58
C ALA A 422 34.96 -35.81 21.31
N SER A 423 34.29 -34.65 21.26
CA SER A 423 34.67 -33.49 22.09
C SER A 423 34.49 -33.77 23.59
N SER A 424 35.12 -32.97 24.45
CA SER A 424 35.13 -33.16 25.92
C SER A 424 33.73 -33.32 26.52
N PHE A 425 32.80 -32.43 26.17
CA PHE A 425 31.39 -32.56 26.55
C PHE A 425 30.75 -33.87 26.07
N PHE A 426 31.10 -34.38 24.89
CA PHE A 426 30.54 -35.64 24.38
C PHE A 426 31.15 -36.87 25.07
N LEU A 427 32.44 -36.82 25.46
CA LEU A 427 33.07 -37.86 26.28
C LEU A 427 32.42 -37.92 27.66
N PHE A 428 32.35 -36.79 28.36
CA PHE A 428 31.61 -36.64 29.62
C PHE A 428 30.16 -37.10 29.48
N SER A 429 29.46 -36.64 28.43
CA SER A 429 28.07 -37.00 28.17
C SER A 429 27.87 -38.49 27.99
N LYS A 430 28.83 -39.21 27.39
CA LYS A 430 28.77 -40.68 27.25
C LYS A 430 28.88 -41.36 28.63
N GLU A 431 29.87 -40.95 29.41
CA GLU A 431 30.12 -41.44 30.78
C GLU A 431 28.91 -41.19 31.68
N THR A 432 28.46 -39.94 31.82
CA THR A 432 27.35 -39.59 32.71
C THR A 432 25.99 -40.07 32.24
N ARG A 433 25.76 -40.26 30.92
CA ARG A 433 24.52 -40.89 30.44
C ARG A 433 24.46 -42.37 30.79
N LYS A 434 25.61 -43.08 30.81
CA LYS A 434 25.67 -44.47 31.30
C LYS A 434 25.29 -44.52 32.79
N ASN A 435 25.96 -43.72 33.62
CA ASN A 435 25.70 -43.68 35.05
C ASN A 435 24.25 -43.28 35.37
N LEU A 436 23.70 -42.24 34.71
CA LEU A 436 22.30 -41.83 34.87
C LEU A 436 21.28 -42.87 34.38
N LEU A 437 21.63 -43.72 33.42
CA LEU A 437 20.77 -44.82 32.95
C LEU A 437 20.81 -46.02 33.91
N GLU A 438 21.95 -46.25 34.58
CA GLU A 438 22.12 -47.25 35.64
C GLU A 438 21.44 -46.80 36.95
N GLU A 439 21.55 -45.51 37.31
CA GLU A 439 20.81 -44.87 38.41
C GLU A 439 19.29 -44.87 38.19
N ARG A 440 18.83 -44.72 36.93
CA ARG A 440 17.42 -44.50 36.55
C ARG A 440 17.02 -45.27 35.27
N PRO A 441 16.92 -46.60 35.32
CA PRO A 441 16.44 -47.40 34.18
C PRO A 441 15.04 -46.95 33.75
N GLY A 442 14.85 -46.78 32.43
CA GLY A 442 13.57 -46.38 31.82
C GLY A 442 13.37 -44.87 31.64
N ILE A 443 14.28 -43.99 32.10
CA ILE A 443 14.13 -42.55 31.92
C ILE A 443 14.38 -42.11 30.46
N ASN A 444 13.64 -41.09 29.98
CA ASN A 444 13.68 -40.66 28.58
C ASN A 444 15.04 -40.04 28.20
N ASN A 445 15.56 -40.37 27.01
CA ASN A 445 16.76 -39.77 26.41
C ASN A 445 16.76 -38.23 26.40
N SER A 446 15.60 -37.58 26.22
CA SER A 446 15.50 -36.11 26.33
C SER A 446 15.84 -35.62 27.74
N THR A 447 15.33 -36.30 28.76
CA THR A 447 15.58 -36.02 30.19
C THR A 447 17.04 -36.34 30.56
N LEU A 448 17.59 -37.45 30.08
CA LEU A 448 19.03 -37.76 30.24
C LEU A 448 19.90 -36.64 29.68
N ASN A 449 19.62 -36.17 28.46
CA ASN A 449 20.39 -35.10 27.82
C ASN A 449 20.30 -33.78 28.61
N ALA A 450 19.15 -33.47 29.20
CA ALA A 450 18.99 -32.31 30.08
C ALA A 450 19.82 -32.45 31.38
N LEU A 451 19.69 -33.57 32.08
CA LEU A 451 20.44 -33.87 33.31
C LEU A 451 21.96 -33.84 33.10
N VAL A 452 22.45 -34.42 31.99
CA VAL A 452 23.86 -34.34 31.60
C VAL A 452 24.30 -32.90 31.30
N SER A 453 23.44 -32.08 30.69
CA SER A 453 23.74 -30.67 30.40
C SER A 453 23.74 -29.79 31.66
N VAL A 454 23.05 -30.23 32.72
CA VAL A 454 23.12 -29.63 34.06
C VAL A 454 24.42 -30.04 34.76
N LYS A 455 24.69 -31.35 34.91
CA LYS A 455 25.93 -31.86 35.51
C LYS A 455 27.20 -31.28 34.85
N TRP A 456 27.23 -31.09 33.51
CA TRP A 456 28.37 -30.45 32.83
C TRP A 456 28.60 -28.97 33.21
N LYS A 457 27.54 -28.23 33.53
CA LYS A 457 27.68 -26.84 34.00
C LYS A 457 28.26 -26.81 35.42
N GLU A 458 27.78 -27.73 36.26
CA GLU A 458 28.12 -27.86 37.69
C GLU A 458 29.55 -28.34 37.94
N LEU A 459 30.17 -29.10 37.03
CA LEU A 459 31.58 -29.52 37.12
C LEU A 459 32.54 -28.36 37.45
N GLY A 460 33.57 -28.64 38.25
CA GLY A 460 34.68 -27.72 38.45
C GLY A 460 35.49 -27.47 37.18
N GLU A 461 36.31 -26.41 37.17
CA GLU A 461 37.23 -26.15 36.04
C GLU A 461 38.28 -27.25 35.88
N GLU A 462 38.72 -27.86 36.98
CA GLU A 462 39.65 -28.99 36.99
C GLU A 462 39.06 -30.26 36.36
N GLU A 463 37.78 -30.56 36.66
CA GLU A 463 37.09 -31.69 36.05
C GLU A 463 36.82 -31.45 34.57
N LYS A 464 36.38 -30.23 34.21
CA LYS A 464 36.25 -29.79 32.80
C LYS A 464 37.59 -29.89 32.08
N LYS A 465 38.70 -29.54 32.74
CA LYS A 465 40.07 -29.69 32.22
C LYS A 465 40.42 -31.15 31.96
N PHE A 466 40.16 -32.08 32.89
CA PHE A 466 40.36 -33.52 32.65
C PHE A 466 39.62 -34.00 31.37
N TRP A 467 38.37 -33.58 31.15
CA TRP A 467 37.63 -33.93 29.94
C TRP A 467 38.18 -33.23 28.68
N ASN A 468 38.69 -32.01 28.80
CA ASN A 468 39.34 -31.28 27.70
C ASN A 468 40.67 -31.94 27.31
N ASP A 469 41.50 -32.32 28.27
CA ASP A 469 42.79 -32.99 28.05
C ASP A 469 42.58 -34.38 27.42
N LYS A 470 41.59 -35.15 27.92
CA LYS A 470 41.15 -36.44 27.34
C LYS A 470 40.65 -36.28 25.89
N ALA A 471 39.98 -35.17 25.56
CA ALA A 471 39.56 -34.86 24.19
C ALA A 471 40.72 -34.33 23.30
N ALA A 472 41.67 -33.60 23.87
CA ALA A 472 42.84 -33.08 23.18
C ALA A 472 43.78 -34.21 22.74
N GLY A 473 44.08 -35.16 23.63
CA GLY A 473 44.87 -36.36 23.30
C GLY A 473 44.20 -37.22 22.22
N ALA A 474 42.87 -37.40 22.30
CA ALA A 474 42.11 -38.09 21.24
C ALA A 474 42.15 -37.33 19.89
N MET A 475 42.07 -35.99 19.91
CA MET A 475 42.24 -35.14 18.73
C MET A 475 43.66 -35.19 18.14
N GLU A 476 44.69 -35.41 18.96
CA GLU A 476 46.07 -35.57 18.50
C GLU A 476 46.31 -36.94 17.87
N ALA A 477 45.81 -38.02 18.50
CA ALA A 477 45.81 -39.35 17.90
C ALA A 477 45.10 -39.34 16.53
N TYR A 478 43.93 -38.71 16.46
CA TYR A 478 43.18 -38.53 15.21
C TYR A 478 43.95 -37.76 14.13
N LYS A 479 44.76 -36.75 14.48
CA LYS A 479 45.64 -36.06 13.50
C LYS A 479 46.69 -37.02 12.95
N LYS A 480 47.37 -37.75 13.82
CA LYS A 480 48.41 -38.74 13.45
C LYS A 480 47.84 -39.85 12.55
N GLU A 481 46.66 -40.37 12.89
CA GLU A 481 45.89 -41.31 12.05
C GLU A 481 45.53 -40.69 10.68
N LEU A 482 45.03 -39.45 10.66
CA LEU A 482 44.64 -38.76 9.43
C LEU A 482 45.85 -38.49 8.52
N GLU A 483 47.00 -38.12 9.09
CA GLU A 483 48.27 -37.91 8.38
C GLU A 483 48.80 -39.23 7.80
N ALA A 484 48.77 -40.32 8.57
CA ALA A 484 49.11 -41.66 8.08
C ALA A 484 48.15 -42.14 6.95
N TYR A 485 46.85 -41.91 7.08
CA TYR A 485 45.84 -42.21 6.06
C TYR A 485 46.02 -41.36 4.79
N ASN A 486 46.32 -40.06 4.93
CA ASN A 486 46.60 -39.19 3.79
C ASN A 486 47.89 -39.64 3.06
N LYS A 487 48.90 -40.11 3.80
CA LYS A 487 50.13 -40.67 3.23
C LYS A 487 49.86 -41.97 2.48
N SER A 488 49.19 -42.95 3.09
CA SER A 488 48.93 -44.25 2.46
C SER A 488 47.99 -44.15 1.26
N THR A 489 47.02 -43.23 1.28
CA THR A 489 46.17 -42.96 0.10
C THR A 489 46.96 -42.30 -1.04
N ALA A 490 47.89 -41.39 -0.76
CA ALA A 490 48.78 -40.81 -1.77
C ALA A 490 49.77 -41.84 -2.35
N GLU A 491 50.29 -42.76 -1.52
CA GLU A 491 51.16 -43.86 -1.95
C GLU A 491 50.39 -44.86 -2.84
N THR A 492 49.15 -45.19 -2.46
CA THR A 492 48.25 -46.04 -3.27
C THR A 492 47.93 -45.40 -4.62
N GLN A 493 47.67 -44.09 -4.66
CA GLN A 493 47.40 -43.35 -5.90
C GLN A 493 48.63 -43.28 -6.81
N ASN A 494 49.84 -43.09 -6.26
CA ASN A 494 51.08 -43.10 -7.05
C ASN A 494 51.39 -44.49 -7.64
N ASN A 495 51.14 -45.58 -6.90
CA ASN A 495 51.35 -46.93 -7.42
C ASN A 495 50.36 -47.28 -8.53
N ASN A 496 49.10 -46.87 -8.40
CA ASN A 496 48.07 -47.02 -9.45
C ASN A 496 48.25 -46.05 -10.65
N GLN A 497 49.31 -45.25 -10.69
CA GLN A 497 49.74 -44.44 -11.84
C GLN A 497 51.09 -44.90 -12.42
N LYS A 498 51.65 -46.01 -11.92
CA LYS A 498 52.90 -46.64 -12.40
C LYS A 498 52.69 -48.08 -12.89
N GLN A 499 51.44 -48.52 -12.93
CA GLN A 499 50.94 -49.67 -13.71
C GLN A 499 50.10 -49.13 -14.87
#